data_AF-A0A439CZ88-F1
#
_entry.id   AF-A0A439CZ88-F1
#
_cell.length_a   1.000
_cell.length_b   1.000
_cell.length_c   1.000
_cell.angle_alpha   90.00
_cell.angle_beta   90.00
_cell.angle_gamma   90.00
#
_symmetry.space_group_name_H-M   'P 1'
#
loop_
_entity.id
_entity.type
_entity.pdbx_description
1 polymer ?
#
loop_
_entity_poly.entity_id
_entity_poly.type
_entity_poly.pdbx_seq_one_letter_code
_entity_poly.pdbx_strand_id
1 'polypeptide(L)'
;MKFAQEFRKALQREDFPQKWVDCAIPYGQLKKCLKKVTKELEEIGLDKETLTRLAADQQRHSSGNTPADLAFSYHLDVDGQDGKATESARFRPRLTVFVHLENGVAVDAKLSPSTRDFLQKLALSNAAVTDGALSPDNGLSIPPTASYCSQDSAASNATDVRQVEVPLVFDAEFFRILQTDVSNIGTLQEEEQAKLETQIAALGEELGKAVEPSRGRRAKADLDAWRQIFELYLDARVFFSSRESDHGARTSTQAVEQLHWFQDQVVQRKLVQRLRSGTSHAAFDNFVSINTALLSILKFQEINRLAVTKILKTWHKTYVLEKIYIFPKPPIHYDNRANG
;
A
#
# COMPACT_ATOMS: atom_id res chain seq x y z
N MET A 1 -10.87 13.92 -12.00
CA MET A 1 -12.23 13.72 -11.43
C MET A 1 -12.79 12.33 -11.76
N LYS A 2 -12.53 11.80 -12.97
CA LYS A 2 -13.14 10.56 -13.48
C LYS A 2 -12.96 9.30 -12.59
N PHE A 3 -11.73 8.99 -12.17
CA PHE A 3 -11.48 7.71 -11.46
C PHE A 3 -12.23 7.52 -10.13
N ALA A 4 -12.40 8.56 -9.30
CA ALA A 4 -13.12 8.40 -8.01
C ALA A 4 -14.60 8.05 -8.24
N GLN A 5 -15.20 8.63 -9.30
CA GLN A 5 -16.57 8.35 -9.70
C GLN A 5 -16.68 6.99 -10.40
N GLU A 6 -15.69 6.64 -11.24
CA GLU A 6 -15.58 5.31 -11.86
C GLU A 6 -15.45 4.21 -10.81
N PHE A 7 -14.60 4.40 -9.79
CA PHE A 7 -14.42 3.46 -8.68
C PHE A 7 -15.73 3.25 -7.91
N ARG A 8 -16.42 4.33 -7.54
CA ARG A 8 -17.73 4.24 -6.88
C ARG A 8 -18.78 3.55 -7.76
N LYS A 9 -18.82 3.87 -9.06
CA LYS A 9 -19.71 3.23 -10.03
C LYS A 9 -19.37 1.74 -10.19
N ALA A 10 -18.09 1.36 -10.18
CA ALA A 10 -17.67 -0.03 -10.28
C ALA A 10 -18.11 -0.83 -9.06
N LEU A 11 -17.99 -0.27 -7.84
CA LEU A 11 -18.51 -0.91 -6.63
C LEU A 11 -20.04 -1.09 -6.66
N GLN A 12 -20.77 -0.14 -7.28
CA GLN A 12 -22.23 -0.20 -7.40
C GLN A 12 -22.71 -1.14 -8.52
N ARG A 13 -21.93 -1.33 -9.58
CA ARG A 13 -22.33 -2.13 -10.75
C ARG A 13 -22.19 -3.63 -10.52
N GLU A 14 -21.22 -4.03 -9.72
CA GLU A 14 -20.83 -5.44 -9.57
C GLU A 14 -21.61 -6.17 -8.45
N ASP A 15 -22.68 -5.55 -7.90
CA ASP A 15 -23.55 -6.11 -6.86
C ASP A 15 -22.80 -6.75 -5.68
N PHE A 16 -21.68 -6.14 -5.27
CA PHE A 16 -20.89 -6.64 -4.14
C PHE A 16 -21.71 -6.63 -2.85
N PRO A 17 -21.47 -7.59 -1.93
CA PRO A 17 -22.04 -7.56 -0.59
C PRO A 17 -21.79 -6.20 0.07
N GLN A 18 -22.79 -5.65 0.77
CA GLN A 18 -22.68 -4.32 1.38
C GLN A 18 -21.45 -4.21 2.29
N LYS A 19 -21.14 -5.27 3.06
CA LYS A 19 -19.94 -5.32 3.90
C LYS A 19 -18.64 -5.13 3.11
N TRP A 20 -18.55 -5.60 1.86
CA TRP A 20 -17.38 -5.38 1.00
C TRP A 20 -17.29 -3.94 0.55
N VAL A 21 -18.43 -3.33 0.19
CA VAL A 21 -18.48 -1.91 -0.21
C VAL A 21 -18.04 -1.02 0.95
N ASP A 22 -18.46 -1.35 2.17
CA ASP A 22 -18.11 -0.60 3.39
C ASP A 22 -16.63 -0.77 3.76
N CYS A 23 -16.03 -1.93 3.49
CA CYS A 23 -14.60 -2.19 3.65
C CYS A 23 -13.73 -1.68 2.48
N ALA A 24 -14.33 -1.21 1.38
CA ALA A 24 -13.56 -0.77 0.21
C ALA A 24 -12.74 0.50 0.52
N ILE A 25 -11.60 0.66 -0.16
CA ILE A 25 -10.73 1.83 0.03
C ILE A 25 -11.53 3.13 -0.16
N PRO A 26 -11.56 4.06 0.82
CA PRO A 26 -12.29 5.31 0.73
C PRO A 26 -11.52 6.33 -0.12
N TYR A 27 -11.36 6.04 -1.41
CA TYR A 27 -10.54 6.81 -2.35
C TYR A 27 -10.90 8.30 -2.37
N GLY A 28 -12.18 8.64 -2.23
CA GLY A 28 -12.65 10.01 -2.15
C GLY A 28 -12.17 10.75 -0.89
N GLN A 29 -12.16 10.10 0.26
CA GLN A 29 -11.69 10.66 1.53
C GLN A 29 -10.18 10.84 1.52
N LEU A 30 -9.43 9.82 1.09
CA LEU A 30 -7.98 9.89 0.94
C LEU A 30 -7.57 11.04 0.02
N LYS A 31 -8.30 11.24 -1.09
CA LYS A 31 -8.05 12.36 -2.00
C LYS A 31 -8.35 13.73 -1.37
N LYS A 32 -9.39 13.83 -0.53
CA LYS A 32 -9.66 15.06 0.23
C LYS A 32 -8.53 15.33 1.23
N CYS A 33 -8.05 14.31 1.93
CA CYS A 33 -6.92 14.40 2.84
C CYS A 33 -5.68 14.92 2.10
N LEU A 34 -5.36 14.38 0.93
CA LEU A 34 -4.23 14.82 0.12
C LEU A 34 -4.32 16.30 -0.31
N LYS A 35 -5.53 16.82 -0.57
CA LYS A 35 -5.71 18.26 -0.84
C LYS A 35 -5.41 19.10 0.39
N LYS A 36 -5.77 18.63 1.58
CA LYS A 36 -5.43 19.33 2.83
C LYS A 36 -3.93 19.34 3.05
N VAL A 37 -3.24 18.23 2.78
CA VAL A 37 -1.76 18.17 2.77
C VAL A 37 -1.16 19.19 1.81
N THR A 38 -1.70 19.31 0.59
CA THR A 38 -1.21 20.32 -0.37
C THR A 38 -1.37 21.74 0.17
N LYS A 39 -2.52 22.03 0.80
CA LYS A 39 -2.78 23.33 1.42
C LYS A 39 -1.87 23.60 2.62
N GLU A 40 -1.61 22.59 3.44
CA GLU A 40 -0.69 22.67 4.59
C GLU A 40 0.75 22.97 4.13
N LEU A 41 1.20 22.30 3.06
CA LEU A 41 2.48 22.58 2.41
C LEU A 41 2.56 24.00 1.83
N GLU A 42 1.47 24.49 1.20
CA GLU A 42 1.39 25.86 0.69
C GLU A 42 1.43 26.91 1.83
N GLU A 43 0.77 26.66 2.95
CA GLU A 43 0.72 27.56 4.12
C GLU A 43 2.10 27.76 4.77
N ILE A 44 2.95 26.73 4.75
CA ILE A 44 4.35 26.82 5.22
C ILE A 44 5.32 27.28 4.11
N GLY A 45 4.82 27.50 2.89
CA GLY A 45 5.59 27.89 1.71
C GLY A 45 6.53 26.81 1.17
N LEU A 46 6.24 25.54 1.47
CA LEU A 46 6.81 24.36 0.82
C LEU A 46 5.86 23.84 -0.26
N ASP A 47 5.33 24.75 -1.08
CA ASP A 47 4.45 24.39 -2.18
C ASP A 47 5.14 23.51 -3.23
N LYS A 48 4.35 22.98 -4.16
CA LYS A 48 4.86 22.06 -5.18
C LYS A 48 5.97 22.66 -6.04
N GLU A 49 5.91 23.96 -6.34
CA GLU A 49 6.93 24.63 -7.14
C GLU A 49 8.24 24.73 -6.36
N THR A 50 8.16 25.12 -5.09
CA THR A 50 9.29 25.21 -4.16
C THR A 50 9.94 23.85 -3.95
N LEU A 51 9.16 22.80 -3.65
CA LEU A 51 9.67 21.42 -3.57
C LEU A 51 10.29 20.96 -4.88
N THR A 52 9.74 21.35 -6.04
CA THR A 52 10.33 21.02 -7.34
C THR A 52 11.67 21.72 -7.57
N ARG A 53 11.79 23.00 -7.17
CA ARG A 53 13.04 23.75 -7.26
C ARG A 53 14.12 23.14 -6.36
N LEU A 54 13.76 22.83 -5.11
CA LEU A 54 14.65 22.14 -4.17
C LEU A 54 15.10 20.77 -4.71
N ALA A 55 14.17 19.98 -5.27
CA ALA A 55 14.47 18.68 -5.87
C ALA A 55 15.43 18.77 -7.08
N ALA A 56 15.25 19.77 -7.93
CA ALA A 56 16.09 19.96 -9.11
C ALA A 56 17.53 20.34 -8.74
N ASP A 57 17.72 21.08 -7.64
CA ASP A 57 19.04 21.45 -7.16
C ASP A 57 19.75 20.31 -6.44
N GLN A 58 19.01 19.47 -5.69
CA GLN A 58 19.55 18.21 -5.15
C GLN A 58 20.19 17.36 -6.25
N GLN A 59 19.54 17.22 -7.41
CA GLN A 59 20.07 16.45 -8.54
C GLN A 59 21.33 17.05 -9.17
N ARG A 60 21.52 18.38 -9.09
CA ARG A 60 22.70 19.06 -9.66
C ARG A 60 23.94 18.97 -8.78
N HIS A 61 23.76 18.90 -7.46
CA HIS A 61 24.85 18.88 -6.49
C HIS A 61 25.25 17.48 -6.02
N SER A 62 24.56 16.43 -6.49
CA SER A 62 24.83 15.02 -6.15
C SER A 62 26.14 14.50 -6.77
N SER A 63 27.29 14.91 -6.20
CA SER A 63 28.60 14.28 -6.42
C SER A 63 29.04 13.37 -5.26
N GLY A 64 28.30 13.33 -4.15
CA GLY A 64 28.52 12.44 -3.02
C GLY A 64 27.20 12.02 -2.37
N ASN A 65 27.08 10.76 -1.96
CA ASN A 65 25.84 10.16 -1.45
C ASN A 65 25.54 10.52 0.03
N THR A 66 25.95 11.71 0.49
CA THR A 66 25.87 12.13 1.90
C THR A 66 24.57 12.90 2.20
N PRO A 67 23.89 12.65 3.34
CA PRO A 67 22.62 13.30 3.70
C PRO A 67 22.66 14.84 3.74
N ALA A 68 23.84 15.43 3.92
CA ALA A 68 24.05 16.88 3.96
C ALA A 68 23.86 17.58 2.59
N ASP A 69 23.88 16.85 1.46
CA ASP A 69 23.63 17.41 0.11
C ASP A 69 22.13 17.43 -0.26
N LEU A 70 21.25 16.90 0.59
CA LEU A 70 19.82 16.88 0.34
C LEU A 70 19.16 18.17 0.85
N ALA A 71 18.47 18.91 -0.02
CA ALA A 71 17.59 20.02 0.39
C ALA A 71 16.40 19.57 1.25
N PHE A 72 15.78 18.42 0.96
CA PHE A 72 14.73 17.80 1.78
C PHE A 72 14.63 16.29 1.53
N SER A 73 14.03 15.56 2.48
CA SER A 73 13.74 14.12 2.39
C SER A 73 12.36 13.83 2.97
N TYR A 74 11.69 12.81 2.45
CA TYR A 74 10.47 12.28 3.05
C TYR A 74 10.67 10.83 3.45
N HIS A 75 10.38 10.52 4.71
CA HIS A 75 10.47 9.18 5.27
C HIS A 75 9.09 8.70 5.72
N LEU A 76 8.85 7.40 5.57
CA LEU A 76 7.70 6.73 6.15
C LEU A 76 8.24 5.70 7.14
N ASP A 77 8.35 6.09 8.40
CA ASP A 77 8.82 5.20 9.44
C ASP A 77 7.69 4.27 9.89
N VAL A 78 8.08 3.17 10.51
CA VAL A 78 7.16 2.17 11.03
C VAL A 78 7.43 2.04 12.52
N ASP A 79 6.55 2.66 13.32
CA ASP A 79 6.61 2.54 14.77
C ASP A 79 6.09 1.14 15.16
N GLY A 80 6.84 0.39 15.98
CA GLY A 80 6.42 -0.93 16.50
C GLY A 80 7.30 -2.14 16.11
N GLN A 81 8.46 -1.93 15.49
CA GLN A 81 9.39 -3.03 15.14
C GLN A 81 10.32 -3.44 16.31
N ASP A 82 10.32 -2.70 17.41
CA ASP A 82 11.14 -2.95 18.60
C ASP A 82 10.49 -3.98 19.55
N GLY A 83 10.30 -5.22 19.09
CA GLY A 83 10.17 -6.43 19.93
C GLY A 83 9.10 -6.48 21.05
N LYS A 84 8.32 -5.42 21.29
CA LYS A 84 7.23 -5.35 22.26
C LYS A 84 5.93 -5.67 21.54
N ALA A 85 5.62 -6.97 21.54
CA ALA A 85 4.45 -7.57 20.92
C ALA A 85 3.14 -7.05 21.52
N THR A 86 2.57 -5.95 20.99
CA THR A 86 1.10 -5.73 20.99
C THR A 86 0.58 -4.60 20.10
N GLU A 87 1.40 -3.67 19.61
CA GLU A 87 0.89 -2.56 18.79
C GLU A 87 1.11 -2.82 17.30
N SER A 88 0.04 -2.75 16.51
CA SER A 88 0.10 -2.85 15.04
C SER A 88 1.06 -1.79 14.50
N ALA A 89 2.02 -2.23 13.69
CA ALA A 89 3.02 -1.40 13.00
C ALA A 89 2.39 -0.12 12.45
N ARG A 90 2.70 1.06 13.00
CA ARG A 90 2.03 2.32 12.63
C ARG A 90 2.91 3.13 11.70
N PHE A 91 2.35 3.57 10.57
CA PHE A 91 3.10 4.42 9.65
C PHE A 91 3.21 5.84 10.20
N ARG A 92 4.45 6.32 10.33
CA ARG A 92 4.78 7.69 10.73
C ARG A 92 5.44 8.42 9.56
N PRO A 93 4.67 9.24 8.82
CA PRO A 93 5.25 10.08 7.78
C PRO A 93 6.09 11.20 8.40
N ARG A 94 7.26 11.49 7.80
CA ARG A 94 8.15 12.58 8.20
C ARG A 94 8.71 13.28 6.99
N LEU A 95 8.34 14.55 6.81
CA LEU A 95 9.03 15.45 5.90
C LEU A 95 10.16 16.14 6.65
N THR A 96 11.38 16.04 6.14
CA THR A 96 12.58 16.65 6.69
C THR A 96 13.16 17.65 5.71
N VAL A 97 13.51 18.85 6.15
CA VAL A 97 14.21 19.87 5.36
C VAL A 97 15.56 20.17 6.00
N PHE A 98 16.60 20.32 5.17
CA PHE A 98 17.93 20.69 5.64
C PHE A 98 18.13 22.19 5.39
N VAL A 99 18.46 22.92 6.44
CA VAL A 99 18.53 24.40 6.45
C VAL A 99 19.97 24.82 6.67
N HIS A 100 20.49 25.69 5.81
CA HIS A 100 21.82 26.28 5.96
C HIS A 100 21.71 27.55 6.82
N LEU A 101 22.36 27.53 7.98
CA LEU A 101 22.41 28.64 8.91
C LEU A 101 23.80 29.29 8.88
N GLU A 102 23.86 30.60 8.68
CA GLU A 102 25.05 31.41 8.95
C GLU A 102 24.72 32.36 10.10
N ASN A 103 25.50 32.31 11.17
CA ASN A 103 25.29 33.13 12.38
C ASN A 103 23.85 33.02 12.95
N GLY A 104 23.22 31.85 12.80
CA GLY A 104 21.86 31.58 13.28
C GLY A 104 20.73 32.07 12.37
N VAL A 105 21.02 32.58 11.17
CA VAL A 105 20.04 33.03 10.15
C VAL A 105 20.01 32.06 8.98
N ALA A 106 18.80 31.69 8.51
CA ALA A 106 18.66 30.81 7.35
C ALA A 106 19.03 31.51 6.04
N VAL A 107 20.06 31.01 5.35
CA VAL A 107 20.67 31.64 4.16
C VAL A 107 20.16 31.04 2.84
N ASP A 108 19.18 30.12 2.91
CA ASP A 108 18.64 29.45 1.72
C ASP A 108 17.88 30.44 0.80
N ALA A 109 18.60 31.07 -0.13
CA ALA A 109 18.13 32.16 -1.00
C ALA A 109 16.92 31.79 -1.90
N LYS A 110 16.57 30.51 -1.99
CA LYS A 110 15.50 29.96 -2.83
C LYS A 110 14.15 29.85 -2.09
N LEU A 111 14.18 29.97 -0.76
CA LEU A 111 13.01 29.93 0.09
C LEU A 111 12.43 31.33 0.31
N SER A 112 11.11 31.43 0.38
CA SER A 112 10.43 32.68 0.72
C SER A 112 10.89 33.18 2.09
N PRO A 113 10.87 34.51 2.37
CA PRO A 113 11.24 35.03 3.68
C PRO A 113 10.44 34.39 4.82
N SER A 114 9.13 34.21 4.64
CA SER A 114 8.26 33.56 5.62
C SER A 114 8.60 32.08 5.85
N THR A 115 8.97 31.35 4.81
CA THR A 115 9.40 29.94 4.93
C THR A 115 10.74 29.83 5.64
N ARG A 116 11.68 30.75 5.35
CA ARG A 116 12.96 30.82 6.06
C ARG A 116 12.76 31.11 7.54
N ASP A 117 11.94 32.10 7.87
CA ASP A 117 11.63 32.43 9.26
C ASP A 117 10.99 31.26 10.00
N PHE A 118 10.09 30.52 9.34
CA PHE A 118 9.45 29.34 9.91
C PHE A 118 10.46 28.21 10.17
N LEU A 119 11.25 27.84 9.17
CA LEU A 119 12.26 26.78 9.30
C LEU A 119 13.37 27.15 10.29
N GLN A 120 13.77 28.42 10.34
CA GLN A 120 14.73 28.93 11.32
C GLN A 120 14.18 28.81 12.75
N LYS A 121 12.91 29.19 12.97
CA LYS A 121 12.26 29.01 14.29
C LYS A 121 12.25 27.55 14.72
N LEU A 122 11.92 26.63 13.80
CA LEU A 122 11.95 25.19 14.08
C LEU A 122 13.37 24.66 14.36
N ALA A 123 14.36 25.12 13.59
CA ALA A 123 15.76 24.74 13.78
C ALA A 123 16.33 25.21 15.13
N LEU A 124 15.90 26.37 15.60
CA LEU A 124 16.28 26.93 16.90
C LEU A 124 15.53 26.28 18.06
N SER A 125 14.23 25.98 17.89
CA SER A 125 13.45 25.29 18.93
C SER A 125 13.96 23.88 19.19
N ASN A 126 14.36 23.15 18.14
CA ASN A 126 14.89 21.80 18.29
C ASN A 126 16.25 21.78 19.00
N ALA A 127 17.08 22.82 18.81
CA ALA A 127 18.37 22.95 19.49
C ALA A 127 18.23 23.23 21.00
N ALA A 128 17.25 24.06 21.39
CA ALA A 128 16.99 24.39 22.79
C ALA A 128 16.53 23.18 23.64
N VAL A 129 15.90 22.16 23.01
CA VAL A 129 15.46 20.94 23.69
C VAL A 129 16.63 19.98 23.94
N THR A 130 17.63 19.97 23.05
CA THR A 130 18.86 19.17 23.19
C THR A 130 19.86 19.73 24.21
N ASP A 131 19.94 21.06 24.38
CA ASP A 131 20.86 21.69 25.36
C ASP A 131 20.34 21.72 26.81
N GLY A 132 19.05 21.41 27.01
CA GLY A 132 18.42 21.37 28.34
C GLY A 132 18.65 20.08 29.14
N ALA A 133 19.33 19.09 28.57
CA ALA A 133 19.56 17.78 29.18
C ALA A 133 20.98 17.60 29.73
N LEU A 134 21.51 18.60 30.45
CA LEU A 134 22.70 18.38 31.27
C LEU A 134 22.63 19.13 32.61
N SER A 135 22.77 18.34 33.68
CA SER A 135 23.47 18.60 34.96
C SER A 135 22.63 18.19 36.19
N PRO A 136 23.23 17.91 37.37
CA PRO A 136 24.63 18.13 37.77
C PRO A 136 25.29 16.96 38.55
N ASP A 137 26.62 16.84 38.55
CA ASP A 137 27.34 16.60 39.82
C ASP A 137 28.83 16.99 39.77
N ASN A 138 29.29 17.34 40.97
CA ASN A 138 30.50 17.99 41.47
C ASN A 138 31.88 17.45 41.08
N GLY A 139 32.89 18.33 41.19
CA GLY A 139 34.21 17.94 41.72
C GLY A 139 35.44 18.78 41.37
N LEU A 140 35.65 19.88 42.11
CA LEU A 140 36.93 20.36 42.72
C LEU A 140 38.25 20.54 41.90
N SER A 141 38.69 21.83 41.85
CA SER A 141 40.03 22.43 42.10
C SER A 141 41.33 21.80 41.51
N ILE A 142 42.25 22.51 40.83
CA ILE A 142 43.31 23.46 41.33
C ILE A 142 44.06 24.11 40.10
N PRO A 143 44.58 25.37 40.16
CA PRO A 143 45.45 26.03 39.13
C PRO A 143 46.95 26.05 39.55
N PRO A 144 47.92 26.78 38.92
CA PRO A 144 48.06 27.42 37.58
C PRO A 144 49.36 26.97 36.84
N THR A 145 49.60 27.41 35.60
CA THR A 145 50.88 28.00 35.12
C THR A 145 50.72 28.54 33.70
N ALA A 146 51.21 29.76 33.52
CA ALA A 146 51.04 30.62 32.37
C ALA A 146 51.59 30.07 31.05
N SER A 147 50.90 30.35 29.94
CA SER A 147 51.58 30.77 28.73
C SER A 147 50.63 31.53 27.79
N TYR A 148 51.02 32.77 27.55
CA TYR A 148 50.78 33.60 26.37
C TYR A 148 49.35 33.86 25.86
N CYS A 149 48.99 35.14 25.96
CA CYS A 149 48.03 35.82 25.09
C CYS A 149 48.26 35.47 23.62
N SER A 150 47.18 35.11 22.93
CA SER A 150 46.76 35.82 21.73
C SER A 150 45.24 35.86 21.71
N GLN A 151 44.71 37.06 21.97
CA GLN A 151 43.44 37.47 21.39
C GLN A 151 43.64 37.47 19.88
N ASP A 152 43.08 36.47 19.21
CA ASP A 152 42.62 36.62 17.84
C ASP A 152 41.20 36.09 17.80
N SER A 153 40.27 37.04 17.92
CA SER A 153 38.89 36.86 17.49
C SER A 153 38.88 36.72 15.97
N ALA A 154 39.26 35.55 15.47
CA ALA A 154 38.88 35.13 14.14
C ALA A 154 37.44 34.63 14.24
N ALA A 155 36.49 35.50 13.88
CA ALA A 155 35.12 35.10 13.61
C ALA A 155 35.13 34.02 12.52
N SER A 156 35.13 32.75 12.94
CA SER A 156 34.81 31.65 12.05
C SER A 156 33.34 31.83 11.65
N ASN A 157 33.10 32.11 10.38
CA ASN A 157 31.77 32.02 9.80
C ASN A 157 31.33 30.56 9.91
N ALA A 158 30.69 30.20 11.02
CA ALA A 158 30.19 28.86 11.27
C ALA A 158 28.94 28.67 10.41
N THR A 159 29.13 28.19 9.18
CA THR A 159 28.07 27.63 8.35
C THR A 159 27.65 26.30 8.96
N ASP A 160 26.43 26.23 9.49
CA ASP A 160 25.86 25.05 10.15
C ASP A 160 24.66 24.54 9.34
N VAL A 161 24.60 23.24 9.04
CA VAL A 161 23.47 22.62 8.32
C VAL A 161 22.62 21.86 9.32
N ARG A 162 21.38 22.29 9.52
CA ARG A 162 20.46 21.63 10.46
C ARG A 162 19.34 20.89 9.76
N GLN A 163 19.09 19.69 10.25
CA GLN A 163 17.95 18.88 9.87
C GLN A 163 16.71 19.28 10.68
N VAL A 164 15.61 19.60 9.99
CA VAL A 164 14.35 20.03 10.62
C VAL A 164 13.19 19.16 10.15
N GLU A 165 12.47 18.53 11.08
CA GLU A 165 11.21 17.84 10.81
C GLU A 165 10.08 18.85 10.66
N VAL A 166 9.37 18.79 9.53
CA VAL A 166 8.21 19.64 9.23
C VAL A 166 6.96 18.93 9.75
N PRO A 167 6.24 19.50 10.73
CA PRO A 167 5.04 18.89 11.26
C PRO A 167 3.90 19.02 10.25
N LEU A 168 3.57 17.91 9.59
CA LEU A 168 2.38 17.79 8.76
C LEU A 168 1.35 16.94 9.49
N VAL A 169 0.13 17.44 9.62
CA VAL A 169 -0.97 16.76 10.34
C VAL A 169 -1.76 15.88 9.37
N PHE A 170 -1.99 16.37 8.16
CA PHE A 170 -2.89 15.72 7.21
C PHE A 170 -2.26 14.54 6.48
N ASP A 171 -0.93 14.41 6.47
CA ASP A 171 -0.24 13.25 5.91
C ASP A 171 -0.24 12.06 6.88
N ALA A 172 -0.09 12.32 8.18
CA ALA A 172 -0.32 11.35 9.23
C ALA A 172 -1.78 10.87 9.22
N GLU A 173 -2.75 11.78 9.03
CA GLU A 173 -4.16 11.40 8.83
C GLU A 173 -4.33 10.51 7.58
N PHE A 174 -3.67 10.85 6.47
CA PHE A 174 -3.73 10.09 5.22
C PHE A 174 -3.24 8.65 5.40
N PHE A 175 -2.06 8.44 5.98
CA PHE A 175 -1.50 7.10 6.18
C PHE A 175 -2.25 6.31 7.23
N ARG A 176 -2.80 6.96 8.27
CA ARG A 176 -3.69 6.31 9.24
C ARG A 176 -4.95 5.75 8.59
N ILE A 177 -5.62 6.54 7.74
CA ILE A 177 -6.80 6.08 6.99
C ILE A 177 -6.39 4.91 6.09
N LEU A 178 -5.35 5.11 5.26
CA LEU A 178 -4.89 4.10 4.31
C LEU A 178 -4.53 2.77 4.99
N GLN A 179 -3.82 2.84 6.12
CA GLN A 179 -3.43 1.65 6.89
C GLN A 179 -4.66 0.92 7.44
N THR A 180 -5.57 1.65 8.08
CA THR A 180 -6.79 1.08 8.65
C THR A 180 -7.60 0.35 7.58
N ASP A 181 -7.81 0.99 6.43
CA ASP A 181 -8.63 0.42 5.36
C ASP A 181 -7.94 -0.76 4.65
N VAL A 182 -6.62 -0.70 4.44
CA VAL A 182 -5.87 -1.83 3.88
C VAL A 182 -5.89 -3.02 4.84
N SER A 183 -5.76 -2.80 6.14
CA SER A 183 -5.90 -3.85 7.15
C SER A 183 -7.30 -4.45 7.15
N ASN A 184 -8.35 -3.62 7.07
CA ASN A 184 -9.73 -4.09 6.98
C ASN A 184 -9.97 -4.95 5.74
N ILE A 185 -9.42 -4.56 4.59
CA ILE A 185 -9.47 -5.37 3.37
C ILE A 185 -8.74 -6.71 3.55
N GLY A 186 -7.59 -6.70 4.22
CA GLY A 186 -6.85 -7.92 4.57
C GLY A 186 -7.69 -8.88 5.41
N THR A 187 -8.31 -8.37 6.49
CA THR A 187 -9.20 -9.17 7.35
C THR A 187 -10.39 -9.73 6.58
N LEU A 188 -11.01 -8.91 5.71
CA LEU A 188 -12.12 -9.36 4.87
C LEU A 188 -11.69 -10.45 3.88
N GLN A 189 -10.48 -10.35 3.33
CA GLN A 189 -9.94 -11.36 2.42
C GLN A 189 -9.73 -12.69 3.14
N GLU A 190 -9.19 -12.69 4.36
CA GLU A 190 -9.01 -13.89 5.18
C GLU A 190 -10.36 -14.55 5.50
N GLU A 191 -11.37 -13.76 5.88
CA GLU A 191 -12.73 -14.25 6.14
C GLU A 191 -13.37 -14.91 4.91
N GLU A 192 -13.33 -14.24 3.75
CA GLU A 192 -13.93 -14.78 2.53
C GLU A 192 -13.15 -15.98 1.99
N GLN A 193 -11.83 -16.01 2.15
CA GLN A 193 -11.02 -17.18 1.80
C GLN A 193 -11.42 -18.39 2.66
N ALA A 194 -11.45 -18.24 3.99
CA ALA A 194 -11.83 -19.33 4.89
C ALA A 194 -13.24 -19.86 4.61
N LYS A 195 -14.17 -18.95 4.29
CA LYS A 195 -15.53 -19.30 3.88
C LYS A 195 -15.55 -20.11 2.59
N LEU A 196 -14.79 -19.71 1.56
CA LEU A 196 -14.72 -20.45 0.30
C LEU A 196 -14.04 -21.81 0.47
N GLU A 197 -12.96 -21.90 1.24
CA GLU A 197 -12.30 -23.18 1.55
C GLU A 197 -13.29 -24.15 2.22
N THR A 198 -14.09 -23.65 3.16
CA THR A 198 -15.16 -24.44 3.81
C THR A 198 -16.22 -24.90 2.80
N GLN A 199 -16.67 -24.02 1.91
CA GLN A 199 -17.67 -24.35 0.88
C GLN A 199 -17.13 -25.38 -0.13
N ILE A 200 -15.87 -25.26 -0.53
CA ILE A 200 -15.20 -26.21 -1.44
C ILE A 200 -15.08 -27.58 -0.78
N ALA A 201 -14.67 -27.63 0.49
CA ALA A 201 -14.58 -28.89 1.24
C ALA A 201 -15.94 -29.57 1.38
N ALA A 202 -16.98 -28.81 1.74
CA ALA A 202 -18.35 -29.31 1.84
C ALA A 202 -18.87 -29.84 0.50
N LEU A 203 -18.65 -29.10 -0.59
CA LEU A 203 -19.00 -29.53 -1.95
C LEU A 203 -18.28 -30.83 -2.31
N GLY A 204 -17.00 -30.95 -1.98
CA GLY A 204 -16.21 -32.16 -2.21
C GLY A 204 -16.78 -33.38 -1.49
N GLU A 205 -17.17 -33.23 -0.22
CA GLU A 205 -17.81 -34.31 0.55
C GLU A 205 -19.18 -34.71 -0.02
N GLU A 206 -20.04 -33.73 -0.30
CA GLU A 206 -21.38 -33.96 -0.84
C GLU A 206 -21.30 -34.66 -2.19
N LEU A 207 -20.40 -34.18 -3.05
CA LEU A 207 -20.19 -34.75 -4.37
C LEU A 207 -19.61 -36.17 -4.26
N GLY A 208 -18.61 -36.39 -3.42
CA GLY A 208 -18.01 -37.71 -3.20
C GLY A 208 -19.05 -38.75 -2.77
N LYS A 209 -19.97 -38.36 -1.87
CA LYS A 209 -21.12 -39.19 -1.47
C LYS A 209 -22.09 -39.39 -2.65
N ALA A 210 -22.37 -38.36 -3.46
CA ALA A 210 -23.33 -38.44 -4.56
C ALA A 210 -22.87 -39.36 -5.71
N VAL A 211 -21.57 -39.37 -6.02
CA VAL A 211 -21.01 -40.15 -7.14
C VAL A 211 -20.45 -41.51 -6.74
N GLU A 212 -20.62 -41.92 -5.49
CA GLU A 212 -20.05 -43.16 -4.95
C GLU A 212 -20.49 -44.39 -5.78
N PRO A 213 -19.56 -45.15 -6.40
CA PRO A 213 -19.91 -46.25 -7.31
C PRO A 213 -20.78 -47.36 -6.67
N SER A 214 -20.67 -47.52 -5.34
CA SER A 214 -21.46 -48.45 -4.52
C SER A 214 -22.97 -48.14 -4.56
N ARG A 215 -23.36 -46.91 -4.91
CA ARG A 215 -24.77 -46.45 -4.99
C ARG A 215 -25.46 -46.78 -6.32
N GLY A 216 -24.81 -47.55 -7.18
CA GLY A 216 -25.42 -48.17 -8.36
C GLY A 216 -25.29 -47.36 -9.66
N ARG A 217 -26.09 -47.74 -10.67
CA ARG A 217 -25.90 -47.28 -12.07
C ARG A 217 -26.06 -45.77 -12.26
N ARG A 218 -26.93 -45.11 -11.48
CA ARG A 218 -27.15 -43.65 -11.56
C ARG A 218 -25.93 -42.88 -11.04
N ALA A 219 -25.35 -43.30 -9.93
CA ALA A 219 -24.13 -42.69 -9.37
C ALA A 219 -22.94 -42.81 -10.33
N LYS A 220 -22.80 -43.96 -11.02
CA LYS A 220 -21.77 -44.14 -12.06
C LYS A 220 -21.97 -43.18 -13.25
N ALA A 221 -23.20 -42.98 -13.70
CA ALA A 221 -23.49 -42.03 -14.77
C ALA A 221 -23.19 -40.57 -14.36
N ASP A 222 -23.52 -40.20 -13.12
CA ASP A 222 -23.19 -38.90 -12.54
C ASP A 222 -21.67 -38.71 -12.45
N LEU A 223 -20.95 -39.74 -12.01
CA LEU A 223 -19.49 -39.74 -11.93
C LEU A 223 -18.84 -39.45 -13.30
N ASP A 224 -19.32 -40.13 -14.35
CA ASP A 224 -18.81 -39.93 -15.72
C ASP A 224 -19.16 -38.54 -16.27
N ALA A 225 -20.31 -37.97 -15.89
CA ALA A 225 -20.66 -36.60 -16.24
C ALA A 225 -19.78 -35.57 -15.49
N TRP A 226 -19.57 -35.77 -14.19
CA TRP A 226 -18.71 -34.91 -13.37
C TRP A 226 -17.25 -34.92 -13.81
N ARG A 227 -16.71 -36.07 -14.21
CA ARG A 227 -15.36 -36.14 -14.82
C ARG A 227 -15.24 -35.21 -16.02
N GLN A 228 -16.23 -35.23 -16.92
CA GLN A 228 -16.24 -34.37 -18.10
C GLN A 228 -16.42 -32.89 -17.75
N ILE A 229 -17.21 -32.58 -16.72
CA ILE A 229 -17.38 -31.20 -16.22
C ILE A 229 -16.05 -30.69 -15.67
N PHE A 230 -15.35 -31.47 -14.83
CA PHE A 230 -14.08 -31.06 -14.25
C PHE A 230 -12.95 -30.98 -15.27
N GLU A 231 -12.88 -31.93 -16.21
CA GLU A 231 -11.93 -31.87 -17.32
C GLU A 231 -12.12 -30.58 -18.14
N LEU A 232 -13.37 -30.27 -18.51
CA LEU A 232 -13.70 -29.03 -19.22
C LEU A 232 -13.38 -27.77 -18.39
N TYR A 233 -13.62 -27.79 -17.08
CA TYR A 233 -13.30 -26.68 -16.20
C TYR A 233 -11.79 -26.46 -16.06
N LEU A 234 -11.02 -27.55 -15.95
CA LEU A 234 -9.57 -27.50 -15.93
C LEU A 234 -9.02 -26.98 -17.26
N ASP A 235 -9.61 -27.35 -18.40
CA ASP A 235 -9.23 -26.84 -19.72
C ASP A 235 -9.54 -25.34 -19.88
N ALA A 236 -10.67 -24.90 -19.31
CA ALA A 236 -11.10 -23.50 -19.31
C ALA A 236 -10.10 -22.58 -18.61
N ARG A 237 -9.34 -23.09 -17.62
CA ARG A 237 -8.28 -22.31 -16.93
C ARG A 237 -8.77 -20.94 -16.46
N VAL A 238 -9.93 -20.94 -15.79
CA VAL A 238 -10.71 -19.72 -15.51
C VAL A 238 -9.90 -18.66 -14.78
N PHE A 239 -9.15 -19.06 -13.75
CA PHE A 239 -8.40 -18.12 -12.90
C PHE A 239 -6.89 -18.12 -13.14
N PHE A 240 -6.34 -19.22 -13.68
CA PHE A 240 -4.90 -19.36 -13.90
C PHE A 240 -4.64 -20.07 -15.23
N SER A 241 -3.71 -19.55 -16.04
CA SER A 241 -3.27 -20.18 -17.27
C SER A 241 -1.94 -20.91 -17.09
N SER A 242 -1.85 -22.12 -17.65
CA SER A 242 -0.63 -22.92 -17.76
C SER A 242 0.01 -22.88 -19.16
N ARG A 243 -0.50 -22.04 -20.07
CA ARG A 243 0.04 -21.87 -21.43
C ARG A 243 1.30 -21.02 -21.38
N GLU A 244 2.28 -21.34 -22.22
CA GLU A 244 3.53 -20.59 -22.31
C GLU A 244 3.32 -19.11 -22.66
N SER A 245 2.31 -18.80 -23.49
CA SER A 245 2.05 -17.44 -23.96
C SER A 245 1.33 -16.52 -22.95
N ASP A 246 0.58 -17.07 -22.01
CA ASP A 246 -0.22 -16.30 -21.03
C ASP A 246 -0.13 -16.86 -19.61
N HIS A 247 1.00 -17.48 -19.27
CA HIS A 247 1.24 -18.15 -17.99
C HIS A 247 0.97 -17.24 -16.77
N GLY A 248 0.22 -17.75 -15.80
CA GLY A 248 0.00 -17.11 -14.49
C GLY A 248 -1.46 -16.75 -14.22
N ALA A 249 -1.64 -15.87 -13.23
CA ALA A 249 -2.96 -15.41 -12.77
C ALA A 249 -3.67 -14.57 -13.85
N ARG A 250 -4.95 -14.85 -14.09
CA ARG A 250 -5.79 -14.11 -15.01
C ARG A 250 -6.37 -12.87 -14.34
N THR A 251 -6.59 -11.85 -15.16
CA THR A 251 -7.37 -10.67 -14.75
C THR A 251 -8.85 -11.02 -14.62
N SER A 252 -9.62 -10.21 -13.89
CA SER A 252 -11.06 -10.42 -13.76
C SER A 252 -11.78 -10.45 -15.11
N THR A 253 -11.39 -9.61 -16.07
CA THR A 253 -11.94 -9.60 -17.43
C THR A 253 -11.69 -10.92 -18.16
N GLN A 254 -10.47 -11.43 -18.10
CA GLN A 254 -10.13 -12.72 -18.70
C GLN A 254 -10.87 -13.88 -18.02
N ALA A 255 -11.01 -13.83 -16.68
CA ALA A 255 -11.74 -14.84 -15.93
C ALA A 255 -13.25 -14.86 -16.29
N VAL A 256 -13.86 -13.69 -16.52
CA VAL A 256 -15.24 -13.58 -17.03
C VAL A 256 -15.36 -14.31 -18.37
N GLU A 257 -14.46 -14.04 -19.32
CA GLU A 257 -14.48 -14.65 -20.65
C GLU A 257 -14.35 -16.18 -20.59
N GLN A 258 -13.42 -16.68 -19.77
CA GLN A 258 -13.23 -18.13 -19.61
C GLN A 258 -14.39 -18.80 -18.88
N LEU A 259 -14.98 -18.15 -17.88
CA LEU A 259 -16.14 -18.69 -17.17
C LEU A 259 -17.38 -18.74 -18.07
N HIS A 260 -17.58 -17.72 -18.91
CA HIS A 260 -18.64 -17.73 -19.93
C HIS A 260 -18.42 -18.87 -20.93
N TRP A 261 -17.20 -19.01 -21.45
CA TRP A 261 -16.86 -20.12 -22.35
C TRP A 261 -17.13 -21.49 -21.72
N PHE A 262 -16.75 -21.68 -20.45
CA PHE A 262 -17.04 -22.90 -19.71
C PHE A 262 -18.55 -23.18 -19.63
N GLN A 263 -19.35 -22.17 -19.28
CA GLN A 263 -20.81 -22.30 -19.19
C GLN A 263 -21.43 -22.66 -20.55
N ASP A 264 -21.00 -22.00 -21.62
CA ASP A 264 -21.45 -22.31 -22.99
C ASP A 264 -21.14 -23.76 -23.37
N GLN A 265 -19.94 -24.23 -23.06
CA GLN A 265 -19.53 -25.60 -23.34
C GLN A 265 -20.32 -26.64 -22.54
N VAL A 266 -20.62 -26.34 -21.27
CA VAL A 266 -21.46 -27.20 -20.42
C VAL A 266 -22.87 -27.34 -21.02
N VAL A 267 -23.46 -26.24 -21.49
CA VAL A 267 -24.79 -26.22 -22.14
C VAL A 267 -24.75 -26.95 -23.48
N GLN A 268 -23.78 -26.64 -24.34
CA GLN A 268 -23.65 -27.23 -25.67
C GLN A 268 -23.51 -28.76 -25.61
N ARG A 269 -22.75 -29.27 -24.64
CA ARG A 269 -22.54 -30.70 -24.41
C ARG A 269 -23.64 -31.36 -23.56
N LYS A 270 -24.63 -30.58 -23.10
CA LYS A 270 -25.75 -31.02 -22.26
C LYS A 270 -25.28 -31.77 -20.99
N LEU A 271 -24.17 -31.35 -20.39
CA LEU A 271 -23.55 -32.08 -19.28
C LEU A 271 -24.42 -32.10 -18.03
N VAL A 272 -25.06 -30.98 -17.70
CA VAL A 272 -25.97 -30.89 -16.54
C VAL A 272 -27.17 -31.82 -16.71
N GLN A 273 -27.72 -31.93 -17.93
CA GLN A 273 -28.87 -32.81 -18.23
C GLN A 273 -28.54 -34.30 -18.09
N ARG A 274 -27.24 -34.67 -18.09
CA ARG A 274 -26.79 -36.05 -17.89
C ARG A 274 -26.72 -36.44 -16.42
N LEU A 275 -26.70 -35.47 -15.51
CA LEU A 275 -26.80 -35.71 -14.07
C LEU A 275 -28.19 -36.31 -13.77
N ARG A 276 -28.22 -37.37 -12.96
CA ARG A 276 -29.39 -38.19 -12.69
C ARG A 276 -29.93 -37.97 -11.28
N SER A 277 -29.10 -37.58 -10.33
CA SER A 277 -29.51 -37.31 -8.96
C SER A 277 -29.77 -35.82 -8.72
N GLY A 278 -30.74 -35.50 -7.86
CA GLY A 278 -30.97 -34.12 -7.40
C GLY A 278 -29.78 -33.55 -6.63
N THR A 279 -29.05 -34.42 -5.90
CA THR A 279 -27.79 -34.05 -5.22
C THR A 279 -26.71 -33.60 -6.18
N SER A 280 -26.55 -34.26 -7.34
CA SER A 280 -25.59 -33.83 -8.35
C SER A 280 -25.96 -32.49 -8.99
N HIS A 281 -27.25 -32.20 -9.17
CA HIS A 281 -27.68 -30.88 -9.66
C HIS A 281 -27.37 -29.79 -8.63
N ALA A 282 -27.73 -30.02 -7.36
CA ALA A 282 -27.41 -29.08 -6.27
C ALA A 282 -25.89 -28.85 -6.13
N ALA A 283 -25.08 -29.89 -6.28
CA ALA A 283 -23.62 -29.78 -6.28
C ALA A 283 -23.11 -28.95 -7.49
N PHE A 284 -23.73 -29.07 -8.67
CA PHE A 284 -23.40 -28.23 -9.82
C PHE A 284 -23.76 -26.76 -9.60
N ASP A 285 -24.93 -26.48 -9.04
CA ASP A 285 -25.34 -25.11 -8.70
C ASP A 285 -24.38 -24.49 -7.68
N ASN A 286 -23.99 -25.25 -6.66
CA ASN A 286 -22.99 -24.82 -5.67
C ASN A 286 -21.60 -24.60 -6.31
N PHE A 287 -21.18 -25.49 -7.21
CA PHE A 287 -19.95 -25.32 -7.97
C PHE A 287 -19.93 -24.01 -8.77
N VAL A 288 -21.01 -23.69 -9.49
CA VAL A 288 -21.14 -22.43 -10.24
C VAL A 288 -21.17 -21.22 -9.30
N SER A 289 -21.84 -21.34 -8.15
CA SER A 289 -21.89 -20.30 -7.12
C SER A 289 -20.49 -19.98 -6.56
N ILE A 290 -19.70 -21.01 -6.22
CA ILE A 290 -18.30 -20.84 -5.75
C ILE A 290 -17.46 -20.12 -6.81
N ASN A 291 -17.58 -20.50 -8.08
CA ASN A 291 -16.87 -19.85 -9.18
C ASN A 291 -17.26 -18.37 -9.34
N THR A 292 -18.55 -18.07 -9.19
CA THR A 292 -19.05 -16.69 -9.26
C THR A 292 -18.55 -15.86 -8.07
N ALA A 293 -18.49 -16.46 -6.88
CA ALA A 293 -17.93 -15.83 -5.68
C ALA A 293 -16.42 -15.55 -5.84
N LEU A 294 -15.64 -16.52 -6.33
CA LEU A 294 -14.21 -16.34 -6.64
C LEU A 294 -13.98 -15.19 -7.62
N LEU A 295 -14.78 -15.11 -8.68
CA LEU A 295 -14.70 -14.02 -9.64
C LEU A 295 -15.01 -12.65 -8.99
N SER A 296 -15.97 -12.61 -8.09
CA SER A 296 -16.33 -11.40 -7.36
C SER A 296 -15.18 -10.95 -6.44
N ILE A 297 -14.54 -11.88 -5.72
CA ILE A 297 -13.35 -11.58 -4.91
C ILE A 297 -12.23 -11.01 -5.79
N LEU A 298 -11.93 -11.66 -6.92
CA LEU A 298 -10.90 -11.20 -7.85
C LEU A 298 -11.16 -9.77 -8.33
N LYS A 299 -12.39 -9.47 -8.76
CA LYS A 299 -12.80 -8.11 -9.16
C LYS A 299 -12.63 -7.10 -8.04
N PHE A 300 -13.07 -7.44 -6.83
CA PHE A 300 -12.98 -6.56 -5.66
C PHE A 300 -11.51 -6.25 -5.31
N GLN A 301 -10.65 -7.27 -5.31
CA GLN A 301 -9.22 -7.13 -5.09
C GLN A 301 -8.55 -6.25 -6.15
N GLU A 302 -8.86 -6.47 -7.43
CA GLU A 302 -8.29 -5.67 -8.52
C GLU A 302 -8.66 -4.19 -8.42
N ILE A 303 -9.94 -3.91 -8.16
CA ILE A 303 -10.45 -2.53 -8.06
C ILE A 303 -9.83 -1.81 -6.86
N ASN A 304 -9.73 -2.47 -5.69
CA ASN A 304 -9.08 -1.89 -4.51
C ASN A 304 -7.57 -1.70 -4.72
N ARG A 305 -6.85 -2.70 -5.25
CA ARG A 305 -5.41 -2.60 -5.55
C ARG A 305 -5.12 -1.44 -6.50
N LEU A 306 -5.95 -1.26 -7.53
CA LEU A 306 -5.84 -0.14 -8.45
C LEU A 306 -6.07 1.20 -7.75
N ALA A 307 -7.05 1.28 -6.84
CA ALA A 307 -7.32 2.48 -6.05
C ALA A 307 -6.14 2.84 -5.13
N VAL A 308 -5.59 1.86 -4.39
CA VAL A 308 -4.38 2.04 -3.56
C VAL A 308 -3.19 2.52 -4.39
N THR A 309 -2.94 1.86 -5.52
CA THR A 309 -1.82 2.23 -6.41
C THR A 309 -1.98 3.66 -6.93
N LYS A 310 -3.20 4.03 -7.35
CA LYS A 310 -3.48 5.38 -7.85
C LYS A 310 -3.38 6.44 -6.75
N ILE A 311 -3.83 6.15 -5.53
CA ILE A 311 -3.77 7.13 -4.46
C ILE A 311 -2.34 7.36 -3.99
N LEU A 312 -1.55 6.28 -3.82
CA LEU A 312 -0.12 6.37 -3.50
C LEU A 312 0.65 7.11 -4.59
N LYS A 313 0.38 6.83 -5.87
CA LYS A 313 0.97 7.59 -6.98
C LYS A 313 0.62 9.08 -6.91
N THR A 314 -0.60 9.42 -6.53
CA THR A 314 -1.00 10.83 -6.38
C THR A 314 -0.28 11.48 -5.20
N TRP A 315 -0.11 10.75 -4.11
CA TRP A 315 0.67 11.18 -2.95
C TRP A 315 2.14 11.43 -3.31
N HIS A 316 2.83 10.52 -4.00
CA HIS A 316 4.21 10.72 -4.47
C HIS A 316 4.38 11.98 -5.32
N LYS A 317 3.41 12.29 -6.17
CA LYS A 317 3.41 13.51 -7.00
C LYS A 317 3.25 14.80 -6.20
N THR A 318 2.59 14.73 -5.04
CA THR A 318 2.33 15.88 -4.18
C THR A 318 3.65 16.36 -3.55
N TYR A 319 4.48 15.42 -3.11
CA TYR A 319 5.79 15.69 -2.51
C TYR A 319 6.96 15.66 -3.51
N VAL A 320 6.68 15.55 -4.81
CA VAL A 320 7.71 15.50 -5.87
C VAL A 320 8.68 14.30 -5.71
N LEU A 321 8.29 13.27 -4.96
CA LEU A 321 9.14 12.12 -4.65
C LEU A 321 9.45 11.23 -5.86
N GLU A 322 8.62 11.28 -6.90
CA GLU A 322 8.91 10.64 -8.20
C GLU A 322 10.23 11.15 -8.82
N LYS A 323 10.72 12.33 -8.42
CA LYS A 323 11.98 12.91 -8.93
C LYS A 323 13.18 12.67 -8.00
N ILE A 324 12.95 12.26 -6.76
CA ILE A 324 14.01 12.20 -5.71
C ILE A 324 14.40 10.74 -5.38
N TYR A 325 13.55 9.75 -5.66
CA TYR A 325 13.79 8.31 -5.49
C TYR A 325 14.86 7.89 -4.48
N ILE A 326 14.47 7.74 -3.21
CA ILE A 326 14.99 6.67 -2.34
C ILE A 326 13.82 6.16 -1.47
N PHE A 327 13.05 5.23 -2.01
CA PHE A 327 12.36 4.23 -1.17
C PHE A 327 12.47 2.89 -1.92
N PRO A 328 12.78 1.78 -1.22
CA PRO A 328 12.84 0.47 -1.85
C PRO A 328 11.52 0.20 -2.56
N LYS A 329 11.62 -0.30 -3.80
CA LYS A 329 10.46 -0.88 -4.49
C LYS A 329 9.73 -1.77 -3.49
N PRO A 330 8.39 -1.67 -3.36
CA PRO A 330 7.67 -2.68 -2.59
C PRO A 330 8.09 -4.05 -3.14
N PRO A 331 8.45 -5.02 -2.28
CA PRO A 331 8.77 -6.34 -2.78
C PRO A 331 7.54 -6.81 -3.54
N ILE A 332 7.69 -6.93 -4.85
CA ILE A 332 6.74 -7.65 -5.67
C ILE A 332 6.95 -9.11 -5.28
N HIS A 333 6.42 -9.50 -4.13
CA HIS A 333 6.25 -10.91 -3.82
C HIS A 333 5.13 -11.40 -4.74
N TYR A 334 5.52 -11.75 -5.96
CA TYR A 334 4.95 -12.93 -6.57
C TYR A 334 5.41 -14.08 -5.69
N ASP A 335 4.58 -14.47 -4.73
CA ASP A 335 4.73 -15.77 -4.07
C ASP A 335 4.36 -16.84 -5.10
N ASN A 336 5.31 -17.11 -6.01
CA ASN A 336 5.36 -18.36 -6.74
C ASN A 336 5.94 -19.40 -5.79
N ARG A 337 5.16 -19.80 -4.78
CA ARG A 337 5.36 -21.10 -4.13
C ARG A 337 4.82 -22.18 -5.05
N ALA A 338 5.68 -22.59 -5.97
CA ALA A 338 5.67 -23.89 -6.60
C ALA A 338 7.11 -24.36 -6.77
N ASN A 339 7.61 -25.14 -5.80
CA ASN A 339 8.08 -26.52 -6.02
C ASN A 339 9.03 -26.98 -4.91
N GLY A 340 8.73 -28.18 -4.40
CA GLY A 340 9.49 -28.95 -3.43
C GLY A 340 8.57 -29.85 -2.65
#